data_AF-A0AAV6L309-F1
#
_entry.id   AF-A0AAV6L309-F1
#
_cell.length_a   1.000
_cell.length_b   1.000
_cell.length_c   1.000
_cell.angle_alpha   90.00
_cell.angle_beta   90.00
_cell.angle_gamma   90.00
#
_symmetry.space_group_name_H-M   'P 1'
#
loop_
_entity.id
_entity.type
_entity.pdbx_description
1 polymer ?
#
loop_
_entity_poly.entity_id
_entity_poly.type
_entity_poly.pdbx_seq_one_letter_code
_entity_poly.pdbx_strand_id
1 'polypeptide(L)'
;MTHESRGLDDNLEYCVKTIRRLECEGRIKREFRIKLLTWFSLRSTEQERRVVNTFIRTMIDDPSSLAARLVDTFSDTVSNKKPRHGICS
;
A
#
# COMPACT_ATOMS: atom_id res chain seq x y z
N MET A 1 -11.83 28.20 -7.14
CA MET A 1 -11.29 27.66 -5.87
C MET A 1 -10.69 26.30 -6.18
N THR A 2 -9.37 26.23 -6.26
CA THR A 2 -8.61 25.02 -6.56
C THR A 2 -8.58 24.12 -5.31
N HIS A 3 -9.44 23.09 -5.28
CA HIS A 3 -9.45 22.07 -4.23
C HIS A 3 -9.03 20.69 -4.77
N GLU A 4 -8.10 20.67 -5.72
CA GLU A 4 -7.62 19.45 -6.39
C GLU A 4 -6.26 19.00 -5.82
N SER A 5 -6.02 19.18 -4.51
CA SER A 5 -4.78 18.70 -3.86
C SER A 5 -5.00 18.10 -2.47
N ARG A 6 -6.18 18.30 -1.85
CA ARG A 6 -6.48 17.72 -0.53
C ARG A 6 -6.75 16.22 -0.55
N GLY A 7 -7.25 15.69 -1.66
CA GLY A 7 -7.61 14.26 -1.77
C GLY A 7 -6.41 13.29 -1.71
N LEU A 8 -5.21 13.73 -2.11
CA LEU A 8 -4.01 12.87 -2.03
C LEU A 8 -3.48 12.79 -0.59
N ASP A 9 -3.56 13.88 0.15
CA ASP A 9 -3.10 13.97 1.54
C ASP A 9 -4.03 13.18 2.47
N ASP A 10 -5.35 13.34 2.31
CA ASP A 10 -6.36 12.51 2.99
C ASP A 10 -6.18 11.02 2.68
N ASN A 11 -5.92 10.67 1.41
CA ASN A 11 -5.70 9.28 1.03
C ASN A 11 -4.43 8.70 1.67
N LEU A 12 -3.34 9.47 1.72
CA LEU A 12 -2.10 9.05 2.35
C LEU A 12 -2.28 8.92 3.86
N GLU A 13 -2.93 9.88 4.52
CA GLU A 13 -3.23 9.82 5.95
C GLU A 13 -4.04 8.57 6.30
N TYR A 14 -5.09 8.30 5.53
CA TYR A 14 -5.95 7.13 5.71
C TYR A 14 -5.18 5.82 5.50
N CYS A 15 -4.30 5.78 4.50
CA CYS A 15 -3.38 4.66 4.29
C CYS A 15 -2.47 4.45 5.50
N VAL A 16 -1.79 5.50 5.97
CA VAL A 16 -0.86 5.42 7.11
C VAL A 16 -1.60 4.93 8.36
N LYS A 17 -2.78 5.47 8.65
CA LYS A 17 -3.61 5.07 9.80
C LYS A 17 -3.97 3.60 9.76
N THR A 18 -4.45 3.11 8.61
CA THR A 18 -4.89 1.72 8.48
C THR A 18 -3.73 0.74 8.51
N ILE A 19 -2.64 1.02 7.77
CA ILE A 19 -1.45 0.18 7.77
C ILE A 19 -0.83 0.12 9.17
N ARG A 20 -0.79 1.24 9.91
CA ARG A 20 -0.32 1.24 11.30
C ARG A 20 -1.21 0.40 12.23
N ARG A 21 -2.54 0.44 12.04
CA ARG A 21 -3.47 -0.41 12.80
C ARG A 21 -3.18 -1.89 12.57
N LEU A 22 -3.00 -2.31 11.32
CA LEU A 22 -2.67 -3.70 10.97
C LEU A 22 -1.33 -4.17 11.57
N GLU A 23 -0.33 -3.28 11.65
CA GLU A 23 0.94 -3.58 12.30
C GLU A 23 0.75 -3.79 13.81
N CYS A 24 0.00 -2.90 14.47
CA CYS A 24 -0.32 -3.06 15.90
C CYS A 24 -1.12 -4.34 16.19
N GLU A 25 -1.97 -4.77 15.26
CA GLU A 25 -2.69 -6.05 15.35
C GLU A 25 -1.82 -7.28 15.00
N GLY A 26 -0.54 -7.08 14.65
CA GLY A 26 0.40 -8.16 14.33
C GLY A 26 0.18 -8.83 12.97
N ARG A 27 -0.70 -8.27 12.12
CA ARG A 27 -1.05 -8.85 10.81
C ARG A 27 -0.01 -8.56 9.74
N ILE A 28 0.70 -7.45 9.87
CA ILE A 28 1.78 -7.07 8.96
C ILE A 28 3.05 -6.75 9.75
N LYS A 29 4.20 -7.03 9.15
CA LYS A 29 5.50 -6.73 9.76
C LYS A 29 5.83 -5.25 9.63
N ARG A 30 6.49 -4.68 10.64
CA ARG A 30 7.00 -3.30 10.62
C ARG A 30 7.85 -2.99 9.39
N GLU A 31 8.67 -3.93 8.94
CA GLU A 31 9.48 -3.78 7.73
C GLU A 31 8.59 -3.59 6.48
N PHE A 32 7.56 -4.41 6.33
CA PHE A 32 6.63 -4.30 5.21
C PHE A 32 5.89 -2.97 5.23
N ARG A 33 5.42 -2.52 6.41
CA ARG A 33 4.83 -1.18 6.59
C ARG A 33 5.74 -0.08 6.04
N ILE A 34 7.01 -0.07 6.43
CA ILE A 34 7.95 0.99 6.02
C ILE A 34 8.14 0.95 4.49
N LYS A 35 8.37 -0.23 3.91
CA LYS A 35 8.55 -0.38 2.45
C LYS A 35 7.29 0.05 1.68
N LEU A 36 6.11 -0.39 2.10
CA LEU A 36 4.84 -0.04 1.48
C LEU A 36 4.56 1.45 1.54
N LEU A 37 4.68 2.08 2.71
CA LEU A 37 4.42 3.52 2.86
C LEU A 37 5.43 4.38 2.09
N THR A 38 6.70 3.98 2.09
CA THR A 38 7.76 4.65 1.31
C THR A 38 7.45 4.58 -0.18
N TRP A 39 7.13 3.39 -0.68
CA TRP A 39 6.77 3.20 -2.08
C TRP A 39 5.47 3.94 -2.44
N PHE A 40 4.45 3.92 -1.58
CA PHE A 40 3.17 4.59 -1.81
C PHE A 40 3.29 6.13 -1.83
N SER A 41 4.21 6.68 -1.03
CA SER A 41 4.46 8.12 -1.04
C SER A 41 5.30 8.55 -2.25
N LEU A 42 6.34 7.78 -2.59
CA LEU A 42 7.38 8.21 -3.54
C LEU A 42 7.25 7.64 -4.95
N ARG A 43 6.77 6.39 -5.09
CA ARG A 43 6.95 5.56 -6.30
C ARG A 43 5.63 5.08 -6.91
N SER A 44 4.53 5.08 -6.16
CA SER A 44 3.25 4.54 -6.64
C SER A 44 2.62 5.43 -7.70
N THR A 45 2.14 4.80 -8.76
CA THR A 45 1.28 5.40 -9.78
C THR A 45 -0.14 5.66 -9.26
N GLU A 46 -0.93 6.46 -9.99
CA GLU A 46 -2.35 6.65 -9.67
C GLU A 46 -3.14 5.33 -9.63
N GLN A 47 -2.86 4.40 -10.54
CA GLN A 47 -3.56 3.11 -10.58
C GLN A 47 -3.24 2.29 -9.33
N GLU A 48 -1.96 2.19 -8.97
CA GLU A 48 -1.51 1.51 -7.75
C GLU A 48 -2.11 2.15 -6.50
N ARG A 49 -2.17 3.48 -6.45
CA ARG A 49 -2.83 4.20 -5.36
C ARG A 49 -4.30 3.83 -5.22
N ARG A 50 -5.03 3.75 -6.33
CA ARG A 50 -6.44 3.32 -6.32
C ARG A 50 -6.59 1.89 -5.82
N VAL A 51 -5.72 0.97 -6.24
CA VAL A 51 -5.74 -0.43 -5.78
C VAL A 51 -5.52 -0.51 -4.27
N VAL A 52 -4.47 0.12 -3.75
CA VAL A 52 -4.20 0.15 -2.30
C VAL A 52 -5.35 0.79 -1.52
N ASN A 53 -5.94 1.87 -2.02
CA ASN A 53 -7.08 2.51 -1.37
C ASN A 53 -8.32 1.58 -1.31
N THR A 54 -8.57 0.83 -2.39
CA THR A 54 -9.61 -0.21 -2.39
C THR A 54 -9.32 -1.28 -1.34
N PHE A 55 -8.09 -1.80 -1.27
CA PHE A 55 -7.71 -2.77 -0.23
C PHE A 55 -7.99 -2.23 1.18
N ILE A 56 -7.62 -0.97 1.44
CA ILE A 56 -7.81 -0.33 2.74
C ILE A 56 -9.29 -0.17 3.08
N ARG A 57 -10.14 0.21 2.12
CA ARG A 57 -11.59 0.30 2.36
C ARG A 57 -12.18 -1.07 2.72
N THR A 58 -11.79 -2.11 2.00
CA THR A 58 -12.32 -3.46 2.25
C THR A 58 -11.77 -4.06 3.55
N MET A 59 -10.57 -3.67 3.99
CA MET A 59 -9.97 -4.10 5.27
C MET A 59 -10.75 -3.63 6.51
N ILE A 60 -11.65 -2.66 6.38
CA ILE A 60 -12.54 -2.27 7.49
C ILE A 60 -13.45 -3.44 7.86
N ASP A 61 -13.92 -4.19 6.85
CA ASP A 61 -14.85 -5.32 7.01
C ASP A 61 -14.09 -6.62 7.34
N ASP A 62 -13.05 -6.94 6.58
CA ASP A 62 -12.21 -8.13 6.80
C ASP A 62 -10.71 -7.81 6.80
N PRO A 63 -10.16 -7.28 7.91
CA PRO A 63 -8.76 -6.90 7.99
C PRO A 63 -7.80 -8.10 7.93
N SER A 64 -8.25 -9.30 8.34
CA SER A 64 -7.39 -10.48 8.45
C SER A 64 -6.99 -11.06 7.09
N SER A 65 -7.97 -11.40 6.24
CA SER A 65 -7.67 -12.05 4.95
C SER A 65 -7.07 -11.04 3.97
N LEU A 66 -7.52 -9.79 4.04
CA LEU A 66 -7.04 -8.74 3.16
C LEU A 66 -5.65 -8.24 3.50
N ALA A 67 -5.25 -8.23 4.79
CA ALA A 67 -3.87 -7.89 5.15
C ALA A 67 -2.88 -8.89 4.54
N ALA A 68 -3.17 -10.18 4.62
CA ALA A 68 -2.33 -11.21 3.99
C ALA A 68 -2.25 -11.01 2.47
N ARG A 69 -3.39 -10.75 1.81
CA ARG A 69 -3.45 -10.54 0.35
C ARG A 69 -2.74 -9.25 -0.08
N LEU A 70 -2.83 -8.17 0.69
CA LEU A 70 -2.07 -6.94 0.46
C LEU A 70 -0.57 -7.21 0.55
N VAL A 71 -0.13 -7.92 1.59
CA VAL A 71 1.28 -8.28 1.76
C VAL A 71 1.75 -9.10 0.57
N ASP A 72 1.04 -10.15 0.20
CA ASP A 72 1.40 -11.02 -0.92
C ASP A 72 1.49 -10.24 -2.25
N THR A 73 0.46 -9.43 -2.54
CA THR A 73 0.36 -8.64 -3.78
C THR A 73 1.47 -7.60 -3.90
N PHE A 74 1.77 -6.87 -2.81
CA PHE A 74 2.70 -5.74 -2.86
C PHE A 74 4.10 -6.08 -2.38
N SER A 75 4.35 -7.26 -1.82
CA SER A 75 5.67 -7.64 -1.30
C SER A 75 6.75 -7.55 -2.38
N ASP A 76 6.48 -8.02 -3.59
CA ASP A 76 7.43 -7.92 -4.71
C ASP A 76 7.56 -6.47 -5.21
N THR A 77 6.44 -5.74 -5.31
CA THR A 77 6.43 -4.33 -5.74
C THR A 77 7.24 -3.42 -4.81
N VAL A 78 7.10 -3.60 -3.49
CA VAL A 78 7.76 -2.76 -2.48
C VAL A 78 9.15 -3.28 -2.10
N SER A 79 9.40 -4.58 -2.29
CA SER A 79 10.75 -5.13 -2.21
C SER A 79 11.43 -4.81 -3.52
N ASN A 80 12.13 -3.68 -3.58
CA ASN A 80 12.92 -3.07 -4.67
C ASN A 80 13.84 -3.99 -5.53
N LYS A 81 13.44 -5.23 -5.81
CA LYS A 81 13.96 -6.09 -6.84
C LYS A 81 13.58 -5.37 -8.11
N LYS A 82 14.60 -4.74 -8.72
CA LYS A 82 14.61 -4.35 -10.13
C LYS A 82 13.71 -5.35 -10.88
N PRO A 83 12.72 -4.91 -11.68
CA PRO A 83 12.03 -5.85 -12.54
C PRO A 83 13.14 -6.65 -13.20
N ARG A 84 13.14 -7.97 -12.99
CA ARG A 84 13.98 -8.84 -13.79
C ARG A 84 13.47 -8.56 -15.18
N HIS A 85 14.17 -7.69 -15.88
CA HIS A 85 14.07 -7.52 -17.30
C HIS A 85 14.46 -8.91 -17.81
N GLY A 86 13.48 -9.80 -17.86
CA GLY A 86 13.55 -11.04 -18.59
C GLY A 86 13.53 -10.61 -20.03
N ILE A 87 14.70 -10.16 -20.48
CA ILE A 87 15.14 -10.39 -21.84
C ILE A 87 15.01 -11.91 -22.02
N CYS A 88 13.90 -12.33 -22.61
CA CYS A 88 13.77 -13.64 -23.22
C CYS A 88 13.53 -13.38 -24.70
N SER A 89 14.49 -13.91 -25.46
CA SER A 89 14.74 -13.76 -26.89
C SER A 89 13.59 -14.14 -27.81
#